data_AF-A0A2R4SZ62-F1
#
_entry.id   AF-A0A2R4SZ62-F1
#
_cell.length_a   1.000
_cell.length_b   1.000
_cell.length_c   1.000
_cell.angle_alpha   90.00
_cell.angle_beta   90.00
_cell.angle_gamma   90.00
#
_symmetry.space_group_name_H-M   'P 1'
#
loop_
_entity.id
_entity.type
_entity.pdbx_description
1 polymer ?
#
loop_
_entity_poly.entity_id
_entity_poly.type
_entity_poly.pdbx_seq_one_letter_code
_entity_poly.pdbx_strand_id
1 'polypeptide(L)'
;MHTATDTELAIANWLARALGVPEVAHSDWREQRLTMLPTGRLFDAVRMPRALVHAAIGSTAADVVTRTLAELLDGPVICDRQTWYYALVPPRTTEDWASSLAQCRGRGGWLGVPSADRTQPRGVHWAVLPRSAGDLCTAEAVAALLAIGRDRLEASS
;
A
#
# COMPACT_ATOMS: atom_id res chain seq x y z
N MET A 1 -23.09 1.98 15.65
CA MET A 1 -22.68 0.97 14.66
C MET A 1 -22.31 1.73 13.40
N HIS A 2 -21.03 1.84 13.04
CA HIS A 2 -20.64 2.37 11.73
C HIS A 2 -20.88 1.25 10.71
N THR A 3 -21.57 1.57 9.61
CA THR A 3 -21.78 0.63 8.50
C THR A 3 -20.48 0.50 7.67
N ALA A 4 -20.39 -0.53 6.82
CA ALA A 4 -19.25 -0.68 5.91
C ALA A 4 -19.04 0.59 5.06
N THR A 5 -20.14 1.21 4.61
CA THR A 5 -20.13 2.46 3.84
C THR A 5 -19.61 3.65 4.65
N ASP A 6 -19.91 3.74 5.96
CA ASP A 6 -19.36 4.82 6.79
C ASP A 6 -17.84 4.69 6.97
N THR A 7 -17.35 3.44 7.06
CA THR A 7 -15.91 3.15 7.19
C THR A 7 -15.18 3.48 5.89
N GLU A 8 -15.72 3.06 4.75
CA GLU A 8 -15.19 3.39 3.42
C GLU A 8 -15.14 4.91 3.20
N LEU A 9 -16.20 5.63 3.57
CA LEU A 9 -16.24 7.09 3.47
C LEU A 9 -15.19 7.75 4.37
N ALA A 10 -15.03 7.27 5.62
CA ALA A 10 -14.01 7.78 6.53
C ALA A 10 -12.58 7.58 5.99
N ILE A 11 -12.30 6.40 5.42
CA ILE A 11 -11.03 6.08 4.76
C ILE A 11 -10.80 6.99 3.55
N ALA A 12 -11.80 7.12 2.67
CA ALA A 12 -11.72 7.96 1.49
C ALA A 12 -11.46 9.43 1.86
N ASN A 13 -12.18 9.96 2.86
CA ASN A 13 -11.99 11.32 3.35
C ASN A 13 -10.58 11.52 3.94
N TRP A 14 -10.08 10.56 4.71
CA TRP A 14 -8.72 10.62 5.24
C TRP A 14 -7.68 10.63 4.12
N LEU A 15 -7.76 9.72 3.14
CA LEU A 15 -6.85 9.68 1.99
C LEU A 15 -6.92 10.98 1.18
N ALA A 16 -8.13 11.48 0.90
CA ALA A 16 -8.35 12.68 0.10
C ALA A 16 -7.73 13.94 0.74
N ARG A 17 -7.62 14.01 2.08
CA ARG A 17 -6.92 15.09 2.79
C ARG A 17 -5.41 15.16 2.50
N ALA A 18 -4.83 14.13 1.87
CA ALA A 18 -3.47 14.24 1.35
C ALA A 18 -3.40 15.33 0.27
N LEU A 19 -4.46 15.50 -0.53
CA LEU A 19 -4.64 16.65 -1.39
C LEU A 19 -5.09 17.86 -0.56
N GLY A 20 -4.55 19.03 -0.91
CA GLY A 20 -5.09 20.29 -0.40
C GLY A 20 -6.49 20.62 -0.93
N VAL A 21 -7.02 19.80 -1.85
CA VAL A 21 -8.35 19.91 -2.48
C VAL A 21 -8.98 18.51 -2.54
N PRO A 22 -9.56 18.01 -1.43
CA PRO A 22 -10.09 16.63 -1.33
C PRO A 22 -11.13 16.28 -2.39
N GLU A 23 -11.88 17.26 -2.89
CA GLU A 23 -12.96 17.10 -3.87
C GLU A 23 -12.46 16.49 -5.18
N VAL A 24 -11.20 16.73 -5.56
CA VAL A 24 -10.57 16.13 -6.74
C VAL A 24 -10.47 14.62 -6.59
N ALA A 25 -9.98 14.14 -5.44
CA ALA A 25 -9.90 12.70 -5.15
C ALA A 25 -11.28 12.04 -5.19
N HIS A 26 -12.26 12.68 -4.55
CA HIS A 26 -13.63 12.17 -4.56
C HIS A 26 -14.26 12.15 -5.95
N SER A 27 -13.96 13.12 -6.82
CA SER A 27 -14.43 13.10 -8.22
C SER A 27 -13.80 11.95 -9.00
N ASP A 28 -12.48 11.82 -8.92
CA ASP A 28 -11.74 10.75 -9.59
C ASP A 28 -12.25 9.36 -9.20
N TRP A 29 -12.41 9.10 -7.90
CA TRP A 29 -12.87 7.80 -7.42
C TRP A 29 -14.33 7.50 -7.79
N ARG A 30 -15.22 8.51 -7.79
CA ARG A 30 -16.60 8.35 -8.32
C ARG A 30 -16.59 7.96 -9.80
N GLU A 31 -15.63 8.48 -10.56
CA GLU A 31 -15.41 8.15 -11.97
C GLU A 31 -14.55 6.89 -12.17
N GLN A 32 -14.27 6.12 -11.11
CA GLN A 32 -13.47 4.89 -11.13
C GLN A 32 -12.02 5.11 -11.64
N ARG A 33 -11.51 6.34 -11.53
CA ARG A 33 -10.14 6.72 -11.85
C ARG A 33 -9.21 6.53 -10.65
N LEU A 34 -7.91 6.50 -10.91
CA LEU A 34 -6.89 6.61 -9.87
C LEU A 34 -6.68 8.08 -9.54
N THR A 35 -6.43 8.39 -8.27
CA THR A 35 -6.02 9.72 -7.85
C THR A 35 -4.55 9.71 -7.47
N MET A 36 -3.79 10.68 -7.96
CA MET A 36 -2.41 10.88 -7.53
C MET A 36 -2.40 11.62 -6.19
N LEU A 37 -2.06 10.92 -5.11
CA LEU A 37 -1.93 11.49 -3.78
C LEU A 37 -0.45 11.76 -3.44
N PRO A 38 -0.12 12.92 -2.84
CA PRO A 38 1.25 13.23 -2.45
C PRO A 38 1.66 12.39 -1.22
N THR A 39 2.85 11.80 -1.28
CA THR A 39 3.49 11.14 -0.13
C THR A 39 4.21 12.16 0.76
N GLY A 40 4.59 11.77 1.99
CA GLY A 40 5.26 12.66 2.94
C GLY A 40 4.35 13.59 3.73
N ARG A 41 3.03 13.33 3.73
CA ARG A 41 2.04 14.08 4.52
C ARG A 41 1.26 13.18 5.47
N LEU A 42 0.33 12.41 4.91
CA LEU A 42 -0.48 11.46 5.68
C LEU A 42 0.16 10.08 5.72
N PHE A 43 0.97 9.76 4.72
CA PHE A 43 1.71 8.51 4.59
C PHE A 43 2.94 8.71 3.74
N ASP A 44 3.94 7.86 3.95
CA ASP A 44 4.96 7.52 2.96
C ASP A 44 4.57 6.20 2.29
N ALA A 45 5.26 5.81 1.21
CA ALA A 45 4.99 4.56 0.51
C ALA A 45 6.27 3.77 0.25
N VAL A 46 6.31 2.51 0.70
CA VAL A 46 7.41 1.60 0.39
C VAL A 46 7.07 0.81 -0.88
N ARG A 47 7.85 1.04 -1.93
CA ARG A 47 7.75 0.34 -3.22
C ARG A 47 8.49 -0.99 -3.15
N MET A 48 7.74 -2.06 -2.90
CA MET A 48 8.25 -3.42 -2.71
C MET A 48 8.35 -4.18 -4.06
N PRO A 49 9.53 -4.75 -4.39
CA PRO A 49 9.66 -5.65 -5.53
C PRO A 49 8.76 -6.87 -5.39
N ARG A 50 7.96 -7.17 -6.43
CA ARG A 50 7.07 -8.33 -6.44
C ARG A 50 7.80 -9.65 -6.18
N ALA A 51 8.99 -9.83 -6.74
CA ALA A 51 9.78 -11.04 -6.56
C ALA A 51 10.12 -11.28 -5.08
N LEU A 52 10.50 -10.24 -4.33
CA LEU A 52 10.78 -10.37 -2.90
C LEU A 52 9.52 -10.69 -2.11
N VAL A 53 8.41 -10.01 -2.39
CA VAL A 53 7.12 -10.28 -1.74
C VAL A 53 6.68 -11.74 -1.99
N HIS A 54 6.76 -12.20 -3.23
CA HIS A 54 6.36 -13.56 -3.61
C HIS A 54 7.30 -14.61 -3.03
N ALA A 55 8.61 -14.36 -2.99
CA ALA A 55 9.57 -15.24 -2.33
C ALA A 55 9.29 -15.32 -0.81
N ALA A 56 9.06 -14.18 -0.16
CA ALA A 56 8.76 -14.11 1.27
C ALA A 56 7.46 -14.85 1.65
N ILE A 57 6.49 -14.88 0.75
CA ILE A 57 5.22 -15.59 0.94
C ILE A 57 5.33 -17.05 0.50
N GLY A 58 6.22 -17.37 -0.45
CA GLY A 58 6.34 -18.71 -1.04
C GLY A 58 5.20 -19.04 -2.01
N SER A 59 4.51 -18.02 -2.53
CA SER A 59 3.40 -18.19 -3.47
C SER A 59 3.26 -16.97 -4.38
N THR A 60 2.76 -17.22 -5.59
CA THR A 60 2.37 -16.19 -6.57
C THR A 60 0.85 -16.09 -6.73
N ALA A 61 0.09 -16.98 -6.09
CA ALA A 61 -1.36 -17.00 -6.13
C ALA A 61 -1.93 -15.76 -5.42
N ALA A 62 -2.77 -14.99 -6.12
CA ALA A 62 -3.16 -13.65 -5.69
C ALA A 62 -3.89 -13.64 -4.34
N ASP A 63 -4.78 -14.60 -4.11
CA ASP A 63 -5.54 -14.80 -2.86
C ASP A 63 -4.62 -15.14 -1.68
N VAL A 64 -3.66 -16.05 -1.88
CA VAL A 64 -2.66 -16.42 -0.87
C VAL A 64 -1.78 -15.22 -0.53
N VAL A 65 -1.33 -14.49 -1.55
CA VAL A 65 -0.48 -13.31 -1.37
C VAL A 65 -1.22 -12.21 -0.62
N THR A 66 -2.45 -11.88 -1.03
CA THR A 66 -3.29 -10.86 -0.36
C THR A 66 -3.54 -11.21 1.10
N ARG A 67 -3.95 -12.45 1.39
CA ARG A 67 -4.22 -12.89 2.76
C ARG A 67 -2.96 -12.82 3.64
N THR A 68 -1.84 -13.33 3.13
CA THR A 68 -0.58 -13.34 3.88
C THR A 68 -0.03 -11.93 4.10
N LEU A 69 -0.17 -11.03 3.11
CA LEU A 69 0.20 -9.61 3.30
C LEU A 69 -0.64 -8.94 4.38
N ALA A 70 -1.95 -9.20 4.42
CA ALA A 70 -2.84 -8.65 5.43
C ALA A 70 -2.45 -9.12 6.85
N GLU A 71 -2.07 -10.39 6.99
CA GLU A 71 -1.59 -10.97 8.25
C GLU A 71 -0.23 -10.40 8.68
N LEU A 72 0.72 -10.25 7.75
CA LEU A 72 2.10 -9.87 8.07
C LEU A 72 2.31 -8.36 8.26
N LEU A 73 1.62 -7.53 7.47
CA LEU A 73 1.88 -6.09 7.44
C LEU A 73 0.87 -5.27 8.26
N ASP A 74 -0.24 -5.89 8.66
CA ASP A 74 -1.31 -5.28 9.45
C ASP A 74 -1.70 -3.87 8.96
N GLY A 75 -1.76 -3.68 7.64
CA GLY A 75 -2.00 -2.38 7.04
C GLY A 75 -2.18 -2.42 5.53
N PRO A 76 -2.53 -1.29 4.91
CA PRO A 76 -2.94 -1.24 3.52
C PRO A 76 -1.79 -1.40 2.53
N VAL A 77 -2.04 -2.18 1.48
CA VAL A 77 -1.09 -2.45 0.40
C VAL A 77 -1.78 -2.28 -0.95
N ILE A 78 -1.18 -1.47 -1.82
CA ILE A 78 -1.60 -1.31 -3.21
C ILE A 78 -0.77 -2.25 -4.09
N CYS A 79 -1.40 -2.87 -5.08
CA CYS A 79 -0.73 -3.61 -6.15
C CYS A 79 -0.86 -2.84 -7.46
N ASP A 80 0.26 -2.56 -8.12
CA ASP A 80 0.33 -1.87 -9.40
C ASP A 80 0.68 -2.86 -10.52
N ARG A 81 -0.34 -3.20 -11.33
CA ARG A 81 -0.22 -3.91 -12.61
C ARG A 81 0.77 -5.09 -12.57
N GLN A 82 0.71 -5.88 -11.49
CA GLN A 82 1.58 -7.04 -11.26
C GLN A 82 3.09 -6.75 -11.26
N THR A 83 3.52 -5.51 -11.07
CA THR A 83 4.95 -5.16 -11.07
C THR A 83 5.45 -4.84 -9.66
N TRP A 84 4.68 -4.05 -8.91
CA TRP A 84 5.07 -3.58 -7.58
C TRP A 84 3.92 -3.71 -6.59
N TYR A 85 4.29 -3.91 -5.33
CA TYR A 85 3.41 -3.65 -4.20
C TYR A 85 3.85 -2.35 -3.52
N TYR A 86 2.91 -1.57 -3.02
CA TYR A 86 3.16 -0.34 -2.27
C TYR A 86 2.48 -0.45 -0.91
N ALA A 87 3.26 -0.63 0.15
CA ALA A 87 2.75 -0.53 1.51
C ALA A 87 2.68 0.96 1.89
N LEU A 88 1.53 1.41 2.41
CA LEU A 88 1.45 2.75 3.00
C LEU A 88 1.96 2.67 4.42
N VAL A 89 2.94 3.51 4.75
CA VAL A 89 3.62 3.55 6.06
C VAL A 89 3.51 4.95 6.66
N PRO A 90 3.78 5.15 7.97
CA PRO A 90 3.79 6.46 8.59
C PRO A 90 4.59 7.51 7.79
N PRO A 91 4.16 8.78 7.79
CA PRO A 91 4.95 9.84 7.18
C PRO A 91 6.29 9.98 7.91
N ARG A 92 7.33 10.38 7.18
CA ARG A 92 8.73 10.45 7.65
C ARG A 92 9.42 9.10 7.82
N THR A 93 8.79 7.98 7.48
CA THR A 93 9.50 6.69 7.39
C THR A 93 10.73 6.78 6.49
N THR A 94 10.74 7.65 5.47
CA THR A 94 11.96 7.87 4.66
C THR A 94 13.18 8.37 5.44
N GLU A 95 13.01 9.02 6.60
CA GLU A 95 14.11 9.56 7.41
C GLU A 95 14.95 8.43 8.03
N ASP A 96 14.28 7.31 8.40
CA ASP A 96 14.89 6.17 9.09
C ASP A 96 14.87 4.87 8.24
N TRP A 97 14.44 4.94 6.98
CA TRP A 97 14.34 3.77 6.10
C TRP A 97 15.72 3.23 5.71
N ALA A 98 16.17 2.18 6.40
CA ALA A 98 17.50 1.60 6.22
C ALA A 98 17.57 0.47 5.17
N SER A 99 16.43 -0.08 4.72
CA SER A 99 16.43 -1.23 3.81
C SER A 99 16.76 -0.83 2.38
N SER A 100 17.84 -1.40 1.82
CA SER A 100 18.21 -1.25 0.40
C SER A 100 17.35 -2.09 -0.56
N LEU A 101 16.49 -2.98 -0.03
CA LEU A 101 15.68 -3.92 -0.82
C LEU A 101 14.44 -3.27 -1.44
N ALA A 102 14.05 -2.07 -0.99
CA ALA A 102 12.91 -1.34 -1.51
C ALA A 102 13.14 0.17 -1.38
N GLN A 103 12.47 0.94 -2.24
CA GLN A 103 12.50 2.40 -2.18
C GLN A 103 11.33 2.88 -1.32
N CYS A 104 11.62 3.61 -0.24
CA CYS A 104 10.61 4.39 0.47
C CYS A 104 10.44 5.77 -0.20
N ARG A 105 9.19 6.17 -0.44
CA ARG A 105 8.82 7.45 -1.06
C ARG A 105 8.08 8.31 -0.05
N GLY A 106 8.72 9.42 0.34
CA GLY A 106 8.17 10.40 1.28
C GLY A 106 7.89 11.72 0.59
N ARG A 107 8.31 12.83 1.20
CA ARG A 107 7.98 14.18 0.73
C ARG A 107 8.40 14.43 -0.72
N GLY A 108 7.51 15.03 -1.51
CA GLY A 108 7.75 15.33 -2.95
C GLY A 108 7.43 14.16 -3.89
N GLY A 109 7.16 12.97 -3.35
CA GLY A 109 6.66 11.83 -4.10
C GLY A 109 5.15 11.87 -4.31
N TRP A 110 4.69 11.00 -5.21
CA TRP A 110 3.27 10.81 -5.55
C TRP A 110 2.99 9.33 -5.74
N LEU A 111 1.77 8.91 -5.36
CA LEU A 111 1.28 7.55 -5.53
C LEU A 111 -0.12 7.57 -6.12
N GLY A 112 -0.36 6.72 -7.12
CA GLY A 112 -1.70 6.48 -7.63
C GLY A 112 -2.49 5.63 -6.64
N VAL A 113 -3.51 6.21 -6.02
CA VAL A 113 -4.35 5.56 -5.02
C VAL A 113 -5.74 5.30 -5.60
N PRO A 114 -6.20 4.03 -5.62
CA PRO A 114 -7.53 3.68 -6.10
C PRO A 114 -8.60 4.04 -5.06
N SER A 115 -9.87 3.98 -5.46
CA SER A 115 -11.00 4.11 -4.53
C SER A 115 -10.91 3.05 -3.41
N ALA A 116 -11.44 3.38 -2.23
CA ALA A 116 -11.29 2.56 -1.02
C ALA A 116 -11.95 1.16 -1.11
N ASP A 117 -12.74 0.90 -2.14
CA ASP A 117 -13.45 -0.36 -2.40
C ASP A 117 -12.80 -1.20 -3.53
N ARG A 118 -11.84 -0.64 -4.27
CA ARG A 118 -11.28 -1.28 -5.47
C ARG A 118 -10.22 -2.31 -5.14
N THR A 119 -10.63 -3.57 -5.10
CA THR A 119 -9.78 -4.75 -4.85
C THR A 119 -9.53 -5.62 -6.10
N GLN A 120 -10.27 -5.39 -7.19
CA GLN A 120 -10.15 -6.22 -8.39
C GLN A 120 -8.86 -5.91 -9.18
N PRO A 121 -8.16 -6.93 -9.72
CA PRO A 121 -6.86 -6.77 -10.39
C PRO A 121 -6.93 -6.18 -11.81
N ARG A 122 -7.91 -5.31 -12.09
CA ARG A 122 -8.03 -4.55 -13.35
C ARG A 122 -7.21 -3.26 -13.28
N GLY A 123 -5.89 -3.39 -13.10
CA GLY A 123 -4.96 -2.27 -12.94
C GLY A 123 -4.49 -2.08 -11.50
N VAL A 124 -4.25 -0.83 -11.10
CA VAL A 124 -3.90 -0.49 -9.71
C VAL A 124 -5.11 -0.73 -8.82
N HIS A 125 -4.91 -1.47 -7.73
CA HIS A 125 -5.95 -1.88 -6.79
C HIS A 125 -5.36 -2.10 -5.39
N TRP A 126 -6.21 -2.14 -4.38
CA TRP A 126 -5.82 -2.60 -3.05
C TRP A 126 -5.61 -4.11 -3.07
N ALA A 127 -4.39 -4.55 -2.79
CA ALA A 127 -4.10 -5.93 -2.43
C ALA A 127 -4.53 -6.22 -0.99
N VAL A 128 -4.37 -5.23 -0.10
CA VAL A 128 -4.90 -5.23 1.28
C VAL A 128 -5.58 -3.89 1.50
N LEU A 129 -6.85 -3.92 1.91
CA LEU A 129 -7.64 -2.73 2.18
C LEU A 129 -7.20 -2.06 3.50
N PRO A 130 -7.23 -0.72 3.59
CA PRO A 130 -7.20 -0.05 4.88
C PRO A 130 -8.44 -0.43 5.70
N ARG A 131 -8.26 -0.71 6.99
CA ARG A 131 -9.34 -1.12 7.91
C ARG A 131 -10.05 0.08 8.53
N SER A 132 -9.35 1.22 8.61
CA SER A 132 -9.86 2.47 9.17
C SER A 132 -9.09 3.66 8.63
N ALA A 133 -9.60 4.87 8.85
CA ALA A 133 -8.88 6.09 8.53
C ALA A 133 -7.57 6.17 9.33
N GLY A 134 -6.44 6.34 8.66
CA GLY A 134 -5.12 6.36 9.30
C GLY A 134 -4.45 5.00 9.49
N ASP A 135 -5.06 3.91 9.02
CA ASP A 135 -4.45 2.58 9.01
C ASP A 135 -3.21 2.57 8.10
N LEU A 136 -2.07 2.12 8.63
CA LEU A 136 -0.76 2.14 7.96
C LEU A 136 0.05 0.92 8.39
N CYS A 137 0.84 0.36 7.48
CA CYS A 137 1.81 -0.68 7.79
C CYS A 137 2.96 -0.11 8.64
N THR A 138 3.56 -0.92 9.51
CA THR A 138 4.81 -0.54 10.18
C THR A 138 6.00 -0.69 9.22
N ALA A 139 6.98 0.20 9.33
CA ALA A 139 8.17 0.14 8.50
C ALA A 139 8.97 -1.14 8.76
N GLU A 140 9.00 -1.58 10.01
CA GLU A 140 9.69 -2.78 10.48
C GLU A 140 9.09 -4.05 9.87
N ALA A 141 7.75 -4.18 9.83
CA ALA A 141 7.11 -5.33 9.22
C ALA A 141 7.39 -5.41 7.72
N VAL A 142 7.38 -4.26 7.03
CA VAL A 142 7.72 -4.19 5.61
C VAL A 142 9.18 -4.58 5.36
N ALA A 143 10.11 -4.08 6.17
CA ALA A 143 11.53 -4.42 6.06
C ALA A 143 11.78 -5.91 6.33
N ALA A 144 11.14 -6.48 7.35
CA ALA A 144 11.23 -7.89 7.70
C ALA A 144 10.72 -8.80 6.56
N LEU A 145 9.56 -8.47 5.98
CA LEU A 145 9.01 -9.18 4.81
C LEU A 145 10.04 -9.22 3.67
N LEU A 146 10.66 -8.08 3.34
CA LEU A 146 11.64 -7.99 2.26
C LEU A 146 12.90 -8.79 2.55
N ALA A 147 13.39 -8.79 3.80
CA ALA A 147 14.54 -9.56 4.22
C ALA A 147 14.30 -11.08 4.05
N ILE A 148 13.15 -11.58 4.51
CA ILE A 148 12.75 -12.99 4.32
C ILE A 148 12.71 -13.33 2.82
N GLY A 149 12.19 -12.43 1.99
CA GLY A 149 12.14 -12.59 0.55
C GLY A 149 13.52 -12.73 -0.08
N ARG A 150 14.46 -11.87 0.32
CA ARG A 150 15.86 -11.94 -0.14
C ARG A 150 16.48 -13.28 0.24
N ASP A 151 16.41 -13.65 1.52
CA ASP A 151 17.07 -14.86 2.03
C ASP A 151 16.58 -16.13 1.31
N ARG A 152 15.29 -16.19 0.95
CA ARG A 152 14.72 -17.29 0.18
C ARG A 152 15.16 -17.32 -1.28
N LEU A 153 15.34 -16.17 -1.92
CA LEU A 153 15.87 -16.09 -3.28
C LEU A 153 17.34 -16.51 -3.32
N GLU A 154 18.13 -16.11 -2.34
CA GLU A 154 19.54 -16.49 -2.21
C GLU A 154 19.69 -18.00 -1.95
N ALA A 155 18.85 -18.60 -1.11
CA ALA A 155 18.85 -20.05 -0.88
C ALA A 155 18.40 -20.89 -2.09
N SER A 156 17.77 -20.27 -3.10
CA SER A 156 17.27 -20.94 -4.30
C SER A 156 18.19 -20.76 -5.52
N SER A 157 19.33 -20.07 -5.36
CA SER A 157 20.32 -19.78 -6.39
C SER A 157 21.52 -20.71 -6.30
#